data_AF-X0XXI2-F1
#
_entry.id   AF-X0XXI2-F1
#
_cell.length_a   1.000
_cell.length_b   1.000
_cell.length_c   1.000
_cell.angle_alpha   90.00
_cell.angle_beta   90.00
_cell.angle_gamma   90.00
#
_symmetry.space_group_name_H-M   'P 1'
#
loop_
_entity.id
_entity.type
_entity.pdbx_description
1 polymer ?
#
loop_
_entity_poly.entity_id
_entity_poly.type
_entity_poly.pdbx_seq_one_letter_code
_entity_poly.pdbx_strand_id
1 'polypeptide(L)' 'TVKALIERGWADRLMVGHDYAPAACLADGSGPEPERPTRYLFVSTTALPALRADGVDEATIRKMTVDNPRRFLAGGH' A
#
# COMPACT_ATOMS: atom_id res chain seq x y z
N THR A 1 0.39 -6.30 -14.09
CA THR A 1 0.79 -5.31 -13.06
C THR A 1 -0.44 -4.78 -12.36
N VAL A 2 -0.30 -4.06 -11.25
CA VAL A 2 -1.43 -3.36 -10.59
C VAL A 2 -2.13 -2.40 -11.58
N LYS A 3 -1.35 -1.66 -12.37
CA LYS A 3 -1.85 -0.79 -13.45
C LYS A 3 -2.77 -1.52 -14.43
N ALA A 4 -2.38 -2.69 -14.92
CA ALA A 4 -3.21 -3.47 -15.84
C ALA A 4 -4.56 -3.89 -15.25
N LEU A 5 -4.66 -4.06 -13.92
CA LEU A 5 -5.93 -4.35 -13.25
C LEU A 5 -6.78 -3.08 -13.13
N ILE A 6 -6.15 -1.94 -12.82
CA ILE A 6 -6.80 -0.63 -12.81
C ILE A 6 -7.41 -0.33 -14.19
N GLU A 7 -6.64 -0.50 -15.27
CA GLU A 7 -7.08 -0.27 -16.66
C GLU A 7 -8.24 -1.17 -17.08
N ARG A 8 -8.35 -2.36 -16.46
CA ARG A 8 -9.47 -3.30 -16.66
C ARG A 8 -10.69 -3.00 -15.77
N GLY A 9 -10.69 -1.90 -15.04
CA GLY A 9 -11.81 -1.46 -14.20
C GLY A 9 -11.87 -2.08 -12.80
N TRP A 10 -10.79 -2.70 -12.32
CA TRP A 10 -10.79 -3.39 -11.01
C TRP A 10 -10.45 -2.49 -9.82
N ALA A 11 -10.24 -1.18 -10.01
CA ALA A 11 -9.80 -0.26 -8.96
C ALA A 11 -10.67 -0.32 -7.69
N ASP A 12 -12.00 -0.50 -7.82
CA ASP A 12 -12.95 -0.61 -6.70
C ASP A 12 -12.85 -1.94 -5.92
N ARG A 13 -11.91 -2.83 -6.28
CA ARG A 13 -11.67 -4.12 -5.61
C ARG A 13 -10.22 -4.28 -5.15
N LEU A 14 -9.38 -3.27 -5.35
CA LEU A 14 -7.96 -3.32 -5.02
C LEU A 14 -7.66 -2.58 -3.71
N MET A 15 -6.78 -3.17 -2.91
CA MET A 15 -6.14 -2.54 -1.76
C MET A 15 -4.64 -2.82 -1.87
N VAL A 16 -3.81 -1.89 -1.42
CA VAL A 16 -2.34 -2.03 -1.49
C VAL A 16 -1.72 -1.93 -0.10
N GLY A 17 -0.73 -2.80 0.15
CA GLY A 17 0.05 -2.88 1.38
C GLY A 17 1.44 -3.43 1.10
N HIS A 18 2.32 -3.42 2.09
CA HIS A 18 3.72 -3.82 1.96
C HIS A 18 4.03 -5.25 2.44
N ASP A 19 3.10 -5.92 3.14
CA ASP A 19 3.27 -7.25 3.76
C ASP A 19 4.59 -7.37 4.56
N TYR A 20 4.97 -6.27 5.21
CA TYR A 20 6.18 -6.18 6.02
C TYR A 20 5.77 -6.17 7.49
N ALA A 21 6.40 -7.05 8.25
CA ALA A 21 6.29 -7.08 9.71
C ALA A 21 7.52 -6.41 10.32
N PRO A 22 7.34 -5.48 11.28
CA PRO A 22 8.46 -4.92 12.02
C PRO A 22 9.09 -6.03 12.86
N ALA A 23 10.42 -6.04 12.92
CA ALA A 23 11.12 -6.94 13.84
C ALA A 23 10.76 -6.59 15.29
N ALA A 24 10.67 -7.61 16.16
CA ALA A 24 10.46 -7.39 17.58
C ALA A 24 11.67 -6.67 18.19
N CYS A 25 11.42 -5.73 19.10
CA CYS A 25 12.47 -5.25 19.99
C CYS A 25 12.87 -6.41 20.92
N LEU A 26 14.11 -6.87 20.82
CA LEU A 26 14.60 -7.97 21.64
C LEU A 26 15.05 -7.46 23.01
N ALA A 27 14.95 -8.33 24.02
CA ALA A 27 15.30 -8.00 25.41
C ALA A 27 16.79 -7.68 25.61
N ASP A 28 17.63 -8.09 24.65
CA ASP A 28 19.07 -7.77 24.61
C ASP A 28 19.36 -6.34 24.11
N GLY A 29 18.32 -5.55 23.85
CA GLY A 29 18.44 -4.18 23.38
C GLY A 29 18.75 -4.07 21.89
N SER A 30 18.84 -5.19 21.15
CA SER A 30 18.86 -5.13 19.70
C SER A 30 17.49 -4.66 19.19
N GLY A 31 17.51 -3.48 18.58
CA GLY A 31 16.33 -2.85 17.99
C GLY A 31 16.01 -3.43 16.62
N PRO A 32 14.82 -3.12 16.08
CA PRO A 32 14.47 -3.51 14.73
C PRO A 32 15.48 -2.95 13.73
N GLU A 33 15.75 -3.71 12.67
CA GLU A 33 16.61 -3.23 11.60
C GLU A 33 16.11 -1.87 11.05
N PRO A 34 17.00 -0.96 10.65
CA PRO A 34 16.62 0.36 10.14
C PRO A 34 15.76 0.26 8.88
N GLU A 35 14.94 1.28 8.65
CA GLU A 35 14.09 1.37 7.47
C GLU A 35 14.91 1.27 6.17
N ARG A 36 14.35 0.57 5.18
CA ARG A 36 14.94 0.42 3.84
C ARG A 36 13.87 0.70 2.79
N PRO A 37 14.22 1.02 1.54
CA PRO A 37 13.25 1.45 0.53
C PRO A 37 12.07 0.50 0.31
N THR A 38 12.21 -0.79 0.61
CA THR A 38 11.20 -1.84 0.37
C THR A 38 10.41 -2.27 1.61
N ARG A 39 10.43 -1.49 2.71
CA ARG A 39 9.76 -1.83 3.98
C ARG A 39 8.45 -1.05 4.17
N TYR A 40 8.18 -0.58 5.39
CA TYR A 40 6.91 0.03 5.79
C TYR A 40 6.51 1.19 4.88
N LEU A 41 7.48 2.01 4.47
CA LEU A 41 7.22 3.21 3.70
C LEU A 41 7.17 2.97 2.19
N PHE A 42 7.52 1.78 1.70
CA PHE A 42 7.62 1.49 0.27
C PHE A 42 6.37 1.89 -0.54
N VAL A 43 5.18 1.60 -0.01
CA VAL A 43 3.92 1.91 -0.70
C VAL A 43 3.79 3.42 -0.92
N SER A 44 4.02 4.23 0.12
CA SER A 44 3.84 5.68 0.04
C SER A 44 4.99 6.40 -0.66
N THR A 45 6.23 5.93 -0.51
CA THR A 45 7.42 6.59 -1.05
C THR A 45 7.82 6.13 -2.44
N THR A 46 7.36 4.96 -2.88
CA THR A 46 7.82 4.35 -4.14
C THR A 46 6.68 3.85 -5.00
N ALA A 47 5.81 2.97 -4.49
CA ALA A 47 4.79 2.32 -5.32
C ALA A 47 3.72 3.32 -5.82
N LEU A 48 3.15 4.14 -4.93
CA LEU A 48 2.12 5.12 -5.31
C LEU A 48 2.69 6.23 -6.21
N PRO A 49 3.87 6.82 -5.95
CA PRO A 49 4.51 7.73 -6.90
C PRO A 49 4.75 7.12 -8.29
N ALA A 50 5.15 5.85 -8.37
CA ALA A 50 5.33 5.16 -9.65
C ALA A 50 3.99 5.03 -10.42
N LEU A 51 2.89 4.66 -9.74
CA LEU A 51 1.57 4.59 -10.36
C LEU A 51 1.10 5.96 -10.88
N ARG A 52 1.38 7.05 -10.15
CA ARG A 52 1.09 8.42 -10.60
C ARG A 52 1.88 8.79 -11.85
N ALA A 53 3.18 8.51 -11.87
CA ALA A 53 4.04 8.73 -13.03
C ALA A 53 3.55 7.94 -14.26
N ASP A 54 2.96 6.77 -14.01
CA ASP A 54 2.35 5.91 -15.02
C ASP A 54 0.94 6.37 -15.48
N GLY A 55 0.41 7.48 -14.94
CA GLY A 55 -0.85 8.09 -15.35
C GLY A 55 -2.08 7.64 -14.56
N VAL A 56 -1.92 6.94 -13.43
CA VAL A 56 -3.04 6.64 -12.52
C VAL A 56 -3.43 7.92 -11.77
N ASP A 57 -4.70 8.29 -11.85
CA ASP A 57 -5.22 9.49 -11.19
C ASP A 57 -5.34 9.36 -9.66
N GLU A 58 -5.38 10.50 -8.96
CA GLU A 58 -5.47 10.54 -7.49
C GLU A 58 -6.75 9.92 -6.94
N ALA A 59 -7.87 9.98 -7.67
CA ALA A 59 -9.13 9.42 -7.20
C ALA A 59 -9.04 7.88 -7.17
N THR A 60 -8.41 7.29 -8.19
CA THR A 60 -8.08 5.86 -8.25
C THR A 60 -7.13 5.45 -7.13
N ILE A 61 -6.08 6.22 -6.86
CA ILE A 61 -5.19 5.96 -5.71
C ILE A 61 -5.97 6.02 -4.39
N ARG A 62 -6.79 7.06 -4.19
CA ARG A 62 -7.62 7.23 -3.00
C ARG A 62 -8.58 6.06 -2.79
N LYS A 63 -9.18 5.52 -3.85
CA LYS A 63 -9.99 4.31 -3.77
C LYS A 63 -9.20 3.15 -3.16
N MET A 64 -7.99 2.92 -3.67
CA MET A 64 -7.15 1.78 -3.27
C MET A 64 -6.55 1.92 -1.87
N THR A 65 -6.32 3.15 -1.39
CA THR A 65 -5.64 3.39 -0.10
C THR A 65 -6.58 3.84 1.02
N VAL A 66 -7.79 4.30 0.71
CA VAL A 66 -8.74 4.83 1.70
C VAL A 66 -10.11 4.18 1.58
N ASP A 67 -10.78 4.30 0.42
CA ASP A 67 -12.20 3.92 0.32
C ASP A 67 -12.41 2.42 0.38
N ASN A 68 -11.62 1.64 -0.37
CA ASN A 68 -11.72 0.19 -0.38
C ASN A 68 -11.33 -0.41 0.98
N PRO A 69 -10.19 -0.04 1.61
CA PRO A 69 -9.87 -0.50 2.95
C PRO A 69 -10.93 -0.14 3.97
N ARG A 70 -11.43 1.10 3.97
CA ARG A 70 -12.50 1.54 4.88
C ARG A 70 -13.75 0.70 4.71
N ARG A 71 -14.22 0.49 3.47
CA ARG A 71 -15.40 -0.33 3.20
C ARG A 71 -15.19 -1.76 3.68
N PHE A 72 -14.07 -2.38 3.30
CA PHE A 72 -13.80 -3.79 3.61
C PHE A 72 -13.59 -4.03 5.11
N LEU A 73 -12.73 -3.25 5.76
CA LEU A 73 -12.35 -3.45 7.16
C LEU A 73 -13.43 -3.00 8.15
N ALA A 74 -14.31 -2.07 7.77
CA ALA A 74 -15.45 -1.68 8.58
C ALA A 74 -16.70 -2.57 8.36
N GLY A 75 -16.62 -3.59 7.50
CA GLY A 75 -17.73 -4.50 7.20
C GLY A 75 -18.84 -3.89 6.34
N GLY A 76 -18.57 -2.81 5.62
CA GLY A 76 -19.51 -2.26 4.64
C GLY A 76 -19.57 -3.13 3.39
N HIS A 77 -20.76 -3.55 2.98
CA HIS A 77 -21.01 -4.28 1.73
C HIS A 77 -21.36 -3.32 0.60
#